data_AF-A0AAW5YZZ8-F1
#
_entry.id   AF-A0AAW5YZZ8-F1
#
_cell.length_a   1.000
_cell.length_b   1.000
_cell.length_c   1.000
_cell.angle_alpha   90.00
_cell.angle_beta   90.00
_cell.angle_gamma   90.00
#
_symmetry.space_group_name_H-M   'P 1'
#
loop_
_entity.id
_entity.type
_entity.pdbx_description
1 polymer ?
#
loop_
_entity_poly.entity_id
_entity_poly.type
_entity_poly.pdbx_seq_one_letter_code
_entity_poly.pdbx_strand_id
1 'polypeptide(L)'
;MLYMPTWGELGSYFELLDTISQLQSKYNLILKMHHNNDAKIPEWVDSANKANLKHVYDGSADQLKLLCAADLIISDFSGAIFDGMYAEKPILLYQAGLKNKIGIQKFDLTAL
;
A
#
# COMPACT_ATOMS: atom_id res chain seq x y z
N MET A 1 -7.03 9.89 3.95
CA MET A 1 -6.70 8.98 2.83
C MET A 1 -5.87 7.83 3.35
N LEU A 2 -6.19 6.61 2.95
CA LEU A 2 -5.47 5.39 3.32
C LEU A 2 -4.77 4.81 2.09
N TYR A 3 -3.44 4.73 2.13
CA TYR A 3 -2.62 4.16 1.08
C TYR A 3 -2.19 2.74 1.47
N MET A 4 -2.58 1.75 0.66
CA MET A 4 -2.33 0.32 0.86
C MET A 4 -1.67 -0.28 -0.39
N PRO A 5 -0.36 -0.08 -0.60
CA PRO A 5 0.34 -0.66 -1.74
C PRO A 5 0.54 -2.16 -1.62
N THR A 6 0.78 -2.82 -2.75
CA THR A 6 1.25 -4.20 -2.82
C THR A 6 2.66 -4.26 -2.25
N TRP A 7 3.01 -5.41 -1.69
CA TRP A 7 4.35 -5.63 -1.15
C TRP A 7 5.36 -6.00 -2.25
N GLY A 8 6.62 -5.61 -2.03
CA GLY A 8 7.75 -5.99 -2.87
C GLY A 8 7.83 -5.22 -4.20
N GLU A 9 8.57 -5.78 -5.14
CA GLU A 9 8.92 -5.14 -6.43
C GLU A 9 7.71 -4.87 -7.33
N LEU A 10 6.58 -5.52 -7.06
CA LEU A 10 5.34 -5.31 -7.81
C LEU A 10 4.52 -4.11 -7.29
N GLY A 11 4.83 -3.64 -6.08
CA GLY A 11 4.13 -2.55 -5.42
C GLY A 11 4.50 -1.17 -5.93
N SER A 12 3.57 -0.23 -5.79
CA SER A 12 3.75 1.17 -6.17
C SER A 12 4.37 2.03 -5.07
N TYR A 13 4.80 1.45 -3.94
CA TYR A 13 5.26 2.20 -2.77
C TYR A 13 6.38 3.19 -3.12
N PHE A 14 7.51 2.70 -3.63
CA PHE A 14 8.67 3.54 -3.93
C PHE A 14 8.40 4.52 -5.08
N GLU A 15 7.63 4.10 -6.09
CA GLU A 15 7.27 4.94 -7.23
C GLU A 15 6.38 6.13 -6.82
N LEU A 16 5.46 5.91 -5.88
CA LEU A 16 4.52 6.94 -5.42
C LEU A 16 4.98 7.70 -4.19
N LEU A 17 6.06 7.30 -3.52
CA LEU A 17 6.46 7.86 -2.22
C LEU A 17 6.55 9.40 -2.23
N ASP A 18 7.21 9.97 -3.23
CA ASP A 18 7.36 11.42 -3.36
C ASP A 18 6.03 12.12 -3.60
N THR A 19 5.17 11.55 -4.45
CA THR A 19 3.83 12.10 -4.71
C THR A 19 2.95 12.03 -3.46
N ILE A 20 2.99 10.90 -2.77
CA ILE A 20 2.20 10.61 -1.57
C ILE A 20 2.63 11.50 -0.40
N SER A 21 3.94 11.73 -0.23
CA SER A 21 4.46 12.63 0.82
C SER A 21 4.01 14.08 0.60
N GLN A 22 4.00 14.56 -0.64
CA GLN A 22 3.51 15.91 -0.97
C GLN A 22 2.02 16.12 -0.64
N LEU A 23 1.20 15.07 -0.80
CA LEU A 23 -0.22 15.12 -0.45
C LEU A 23 -0.47 15.33 1.05
N GLN A 24 0.48 15.00 1.91
CA GLN A 24 0.37 15.21 3.37
C GLN A 24 0.25 16.69 3.76
N SER A 25 0.64 17.61 2.88
CA SER A 25 0.45 19.04 3.07
C SER A 25 -1.03 19.47 3.07
N LYS A 26 -1.91 18.67 2.46
CA LYS A 26 -3.33 18.98 2.28
C LYS A 26 -4.27 17.98 2.93
N TYR A 27 -3.83 16.74 3.08
CA TYR A 27 -4.67 15.64 3.52
C TYR A 27 -3.99 14.84 4.64
N ASN A 28 -4.80 14.27 5.54
CA ASN A 28 -4.31 13.24 6.45
C ASN A 28 -4.06 11.95 5.67
N LEU A 29 -2.80 11.57 5.54
CA LEU A 29 -2.38 10.37 4.84
C LEU A 29 -1.94 9.30 5.83
N ILE A 30 -2.54 8.13 5.71
CA ILE A 30 -2.20 6.92 6.44
C ILE A 30 -1.57 5.96 5.44
N LEU A 31 -0.31 5.56 5.66
CA LEU A 31 0.33 4.46 4.95
C LEU A 31 0.13 3.18 5.76
N LYS A 32 -0.39 2.13 5.12
CA LYS A 32 -0.43 0.79 5.68
C LYS A 32 0.32 -0.19 4.77
N MET A 33 1.42 -0.72 5.25
CA MET A 33 2.19 -1.75 4.55
C MET A 33 1.69 -3.16 4.85
N HIS A 34 1.86 -4.07 3.90
CA HIS A 34 1.49 -5.48 4.07
C HIS A 34 2.41 -6.19 5.08
N HIS A 35 1.91 -7.26 5.70
CA HIS A 35 2.58 -8.04 6.75
C HIS A 35 3.73 -8.96 6.28
N ASN A 36 4.34 -8.74 5.11
CA ASN A 36 5.40 -9.66 4.67
C ASN A 36 6.72 -9.38 5.39
N ASN A 37 7.17 -10.38 6.15
CA ASN A 37 8.07 -10.27 7.29
C ASN A 37 9.49 -10.77 6.96
N ASP A 38 10.03 -10.40 5.81
CA ASP A 38 11.30 -10.96 5.33
C ASP A 38 12.56 -10.23 5.84
N ALA A 39 12.42 -9.09 6.52
CA ALA A 39 13.55 -8.32 7.02
C ALA A 39 13.36 -7.83 8.46
N LYS A 40 14.44 -7.91 9.26
CA LYS A 40 14.52 -7.33 10.62
C LYS A 40 14.21 -5.82 10.64
N ILE A 41 14.53 -5.11 9.56
CA ILE A 41 14.16 -3.71 9.31
C ILE A 41 13.86 -3.59 7.82
N PRO A 42 12.60 -3.39 7.42
CA PRO A 42 12.25 -3.19 6.02
C PRO A 42 12.72 -1.83 5.48
N GLU A 43 13.26 -1.79 4.26
CA GLU A 43 13.71 -0.55 3.59
C GLU A 43 12.62 0.52 3.46
N TRP A 44 11.36 0.09 3.38
CA TRP A 44 10.22 1.01 3.31
C TRP A 44 10.11 1.88 4.58
N VAL A 45 10.56 1.39 5.75
CA VAL A 45 10.52 2.15 7.01
C VAL A 45 11.45 3.36 6.94
N ASP A 46 12.69 3.15 6.50
CA ASP A 46 13.67 4.23 6.40
C ASP A 46 13.27 5.27 5.35
N SER A 47 12.72 4.83 4.22
CA SER A 47 12.23 5.74 3.19
C SER A 47 10.98 6.51 3.63
N ALA A 48 10.05 5.88 4.37
CA ALA A 48 8.89 6.57 4.95
C ALA A 48 9.32 7.64 5.95
N ASN A 49 10.31 7.34 6.80
CA ASN A 49 10.89 8.30 7.75
C ASN A 49 11.57 9.47 7.02
N LYS A 50 12.38 9.19 5.98
CA LYS A 50 13.02 10.23 5.15
C LYS A 50 12.00 11.12 4.45
N ALA A 51 10.88 10.54 4.01
CA ALA A 51 9.76 11.27 3.41
C ALA A 51 8.86 11.97 4.45
N ASN A 52 9.19 11.88 5.73
CA ASN A 52 8.46 12.49 6.86
C ASN A 52 6.98 12.06 6.93
N LEU A 53 6.70 10.80 6.59
CA LEU A 53 5.34 10.26 6.66
C LEU A 53 4.88 10.14 8.11
N LYS A 54 3.85 10.90 8.49
CA LYS A 54 3.37 11.00 9.88
C LYS A 54 2.64 9.76 10.40
N HIS A 55 1.82 9.12 9.57
CA HIS A 55 0.97 8.00 9.97
C HIS A 55 1.33 6.76 9.16
N VAL A 56 2.19 5.94 9.74
CA VAL A 56 2.78 4.77 9.09
C VAL A 56 2.50 3.56 9.94
N TYR A 57 1.90 2.55 9.33
CA TYR A 57 1.47 1.32 9.97
C TYR A 57 1.99 0.12 9.18
N ASP A 58 2.44 -0.89 9.90
CA ASP A 58 2.78 -2.17 9.31
C ASP A 58 1.52 -3.07 9.17
N GLY A 59 1.74 -4.32 8.78
CA GLY A 59 0.67 -5.27 8.56
C GLY A 59 -0.04 -5.74 9.85
N SER A 60 0.48 -5.42 11.04
CA SER A 60 -0.16 -5.76 12.32
C SER A 60 -1.31 -4.81 12.70
N ALA A 61 -1.39 -3.65 12.03
CA ALA A 61 -2.42 -2.67 12.31
C ALA A 61 -3.82 -3.15 11.92
N ASP A 62 -4.78 -2.86 12.80
CA ASP A 62 -6.20 -3.16 12.65
C ASP A 62 -6.76 -2.47 11.39
N GLN A 63 -6.93 -3.24 10.32
CA GLN A 63 -7.33 -2.71 9.03
C GLN A 63 -8.71 -2.07 9.07
N LEU A 64 -9.64 -2.64 9.84
CA LEU A 64 -11.01 -2.14 9.92
C LEU A 64 -11.03 -0.73 10.50
N LYS A 65 -10.23 -0.47 11.55
CA LYS A 65 -10.10 0.88 12.12
C LYS A 65 -9.53 1.88 11.11
N LEU A 66 -8.52 1.48 10.35
CA LEU A 66 -7.90 2.33 9.33
C LEU A 66 -8.88 2.64 8.19
N LEU A 67 -9.67 1.65 7.76
CA LEU A 67 -10.73 1.84 6.78
C LEU A 67 -11.82 2.79 7.29
N CYS A 68 -12.27 2.63 8.53
CA CYS A 68 -13.25 3.53 9.15
C CYS A 68 -12.76 4.98 9.18
N ALA A 69 -11.46 5.20 9.45
CA ALA A 69 -10.85 6.53 9.50
C ALA A 69 -10.56 7.13 8.11
N ALA A 70 -10.76 6.40 7.02
CA ALA A 70 -10.41 6.83 5.67
C ALA A 70 -11.64 7.26 4.86
N ASP A 71 -11.51 8.40 4.16
CA ASP A 71 -12.49 8.87 3.18
C ASP A 71 -12.24 8.31 1.76
N LEU A 72 -11.01 7.87 1.49
CA LEU A 72 -10.54 7.38 0.20
C LEU A 72 -9.40 6.39 0.43
N ILE A 73 -9.41 5.32 -0.35
CA ILE A 73 -8.34 4.32 -0.42
C ILE A 73 -7.53 4.55 -1.70
N ILE A 74 -6.21 4.55 -1.56
CA ILE A 74 -5.26 4.50 -2.68
C ILE A 74 -4.60 3.13 -2.63
N SER A 75 -4.57 2.43 -3.75
CA SER A 75 -3.91 1.13 -3.84
C SER A 75 -3.46 0.87 -5.29
N ASP A 76 -2.92 -0.31 -5.54
CA ASP A 76 -2.35 -0.75 -6.81
C ASP A 76 -2.92 -2.12 -7.22
N PHE A 77 -2.21 -3.21 -6.95
CA PHE A 77 -2.57 -4.60 -7.20
C PHE A 77 -2.85 -5.38 -5.91
N SER A 78 -2.94 -4.67 -4.77
CA SER A 78 -3.08 -5.29 -3.45
C SER A 78 -4.47 -5.89 -3.29
N GLY A 79 -4.56 -7.07 -2.67
CA GLY A 79 -5.84 -7.66 -2.29
C GLY A 79 -6.63 -6.81 -1.28
N ALA A 80 -5.97 -5.88 -0.58
CA ALA A 80 -6.63 -4.99 0.39
C ALA A 80 -7.71 -4.07 -0.24
N ILE A 81 -7.74 -3.95 -1.56
CA ILE A 81 -8.82 -3.23 -2.27
C ILE A 81 -10.18 -3.87 -2.01
N PHE A 82 -10.26 -5.19 -1.84
CA PHE A 82 -11.54 -5.87 -1.62
C PHE A 82 -12.14 -5.51 -0.26
N ASP A 83 -11.31 -5.31 0.76
CA ASP A 83 -11.76 -4.83 2.06
C ASP A 83 -12.27 -3.39 1.97
N GLY A 84 -11.63 -2.57 1.13
CA GLY A 84 -12.09 -1.23 0.78
C GLY A 84 -13.44 -1.21 0.07
N MET A 85 -13.64 -2.13 -0.88
CA MET A 85 -14.90 -2.29 -1.60
C MET A 85 -16.00 -2.73 -0.65
N TYR A 86 -15.70 -3.69 0.23
CA TYR A 86 -16.64 -4.17 1.24
C TYR A 86 -17.04 -3.05 2.22
N ALA A 87 -16.10 -2.19 2.60
CA ALA A 87 -16.35 -1.02 3.45
C ALA A 87 -16.97 0.18 2.70
N GLU A 88 -17.39 0.00 1.44
CA GLU A 88 -17.98 1.01 0.56
C GLU A 88 -17.14 2.29 0.46
N LYS A 89 -15.82 2.15 0.53
CA LYS A 89 -14.89 3.28 0.41
C LYS A 89 -14.59 3.55 -1.06
N PRO A 90 -14.54 4.82 -1.49
CA PRO A 90 -13.96 5.17 -2.78
C PRO A 90 -12.54 4.61 -2.90
N ILE A 91 -12.20 4.06 -4.07
CA ILE A 91 -10.89 3.44 -4.34
C ILE A 91 -10.26 4.09 -5.57
N LEU A 92 -9.04 4.59 -5.40
CA LEU A 92 -8.16 5.04 -6.46
C LEU A 92 -7.11 3.96 -6.70
N LEU A 93 -7.11 3.39 -7.91
CA LEU A 93 -6.15 2.36 -8.33
C LEU A 93 -5.04 2.97 -9.17
N TYR A 94 -3.80 2.73 -8.76
CA TYR A 94 -2.60 3.08 -9.50
C TYR A 94 -2.02 1.82 -10.16
N GLN A 95 -2.22 1.70 -11.47
CA GLN A 95 -1.83 0.52 -12.25
C GLN A 95 -0.76 0.85 -13.30
N ALA A 96 0.25 1.64 -12.92
CA ALA A 96 1.36 1.94 -13.81
C ALA A 96 2.16 0.67 -14.16
N GLY A 97 2.65 0.62 -15.40
CA GLY A 97 3.45 -0.50 -15.89
C GLY A 97 2.68 -1.82 -16.05
N LEU A 98 1.34 -1.79 -16.10
CA LEU A 98 0.48 -2.99 -16.18
C LEU A 98 0.97 -4.02 -17.22
N LYS A 99 1.37 -3.58 -18.42
CA LYS A 99 1.86 -4.47 -19.48
C LYS A 99 3.11 -5.26 -19.06
N ASN A 100 3.95 -4.68 -18.22
CA ASN A 100 5.16 -5.31 -17.71
C ASN A 100 4.87 -6.20 -16.49
N LYS A 101 3.67 -6.10 -15.91
CA LYS A 101 3.25 -6.83 -14.70
C LYS A 101 2.35 -8.04 -14.96
N ILE A 102 1.82 -8.17 -16.18
CA ILE A 102 1.03 -9.32 -16.59
C ILE A 102 1.96 -10.51 -16.87
N GLY A 103 1.72 -11.65 -16.21
CA GLY A 103 2.41 -12.91 -16.48
C GLY A 103 3.79 -13.08 -15.85
N ILE A 104 4.28 -12.12 -15.06
CA ILE A 104 5.56 -12.28 -14.31
C ILE A 104 5.39 -13.13 -13.05
N GLN A 105 4.21 -13.13 -12.43
CA GLN A 105 3.96 -14.00 -11.29
C GLN A 105 3.78 -15.43 -11.80
N LYS A 106 4.87 -16.20 -11.77
CA LYS A 106 4.81 -17.65 -12.01
C LYS A 106 3.98 -18.26 -10.89
N PHE A 107 2.87 -18.90 -11.21
CA PHE A 107 2.20 -19.78 -10.26
C PHE A 107 3.23 -20.84 -9.83
N ASP A 108 3.63 -20.79 -8.56
CA ASP A 108 4.42 -21.86 -7.99
C ASP A 108 3.50 -23.07 -7.81
N LEU A 109 3.52 -23.97 -8.79
CA LEU A 109 2.74 -25.21 -8.77
C LEU A 109 3.20 -26.17 -7.66
N THR A 110 4.29 -25.87 -6.94
CA THR A 110 4.76 -26.64 -5.78
C THR A 110 4.19 -26.15 -4.44
N ALA A 111 3.47 -25.02 -4.45
CA ALA A 111 2.82 -24.45 -3.26
C ALA A 111 1.34 -24.88 -3.10
N LEU A 112 0.87 -25.85 -3.90
CA LEU A 112 -0.45 -26.50 -3.81
C LEU A 112 -0.29 -27.94 -3.28
#